data_AF-A0A937A9A9-F1
#
_entry.id   AF-A0A937A9A9-F1
#
_cell.length_a   1.000
_cell.length_b   1.000
_cell.length_c   1.000
_cell.angle_alpha   90.00
_cell.angle_beta   90.00
_cell.angle_gamma   90.00
#
_symmetry.space_group_name_H-M   'P 1'
#
loop_
_entity.id
_entity.type
_entity.pdbx_description
1 polymer ?
#
loop_
_entity_poly.entity_id
_entity_poly.type
_entity_poly.pdbx_seq_one_letter_code
_entity_poly.pdbx_strand_id
1 'polypeptide(L)' 'MDLTKKAKDELEHRVTQLEDFIASKGIGSSYLNRAKKVQRNVNVALVVGGVITLTGLAIWAFSSHEDDED' A
#
# COMPACT_ATOMS: atom_id res chain seq x y z
N MET A 1 -13.08 -32.62 -24.81
CA MET A 1 -13.31 -31.51 -23.86
C MET A 1 -12.12 -31.29 -22.93
N ASP A 2 -11.26 -32.30 -22.71
CA ASP A 2 -10.11 -32.19 -21.79
C ASP A 2 -8.86 -31.52 -22.42
N LEU A 3 -8.60 -31.82 -23.70
CA LEU A 3 -7.45 -31.24 -24.43
C LEU A 3 -7.53 -29.71 -24.58
N THR A 4 -8.72 -29.19 -24.89
CA THR A 4 -8.97 -27.75 -25.03
C THR A 4 -8.82 -27.03 -23.69
N LYS A 5 -9.23 -27.68 -22.60
CA LYS A 5 -9.13 -27.13 -21.24
C LYS A 5 -7.67 -27.06 -20.79
N LYS A 6 -6.91 -28.13 -21.02
CA LYS A 6 -5.47 -28.18 -20.75
C LYS A 6 -4.67 -27.17 -21.59
N ALA A 7 -5.05 -26.98 -22.86
CA ALA A 7 -4.44 -25.97 -23.72
C ALA A 7 -4.75 -24.54 -23.24
N LYS A 8 -5.98 -24.29 -22.75
CA LYS A 8 -6.36 -23.00 -22.16
C LYS A 8 -5.55 -22.72 -20.88
N ASP A 9 -5.47 -23.68 -19.97
CA ASP A 9 -4.76 -23.51 -18.70
C ASP A 9 -3.27 -23.28 -18.91
N GLU A 10 -2.63 -23.99 -19.85
CA GLU A 10 -1.22 -23.77 -20.21
C GLU A 10 -1.01 -22.36 -20.82
N LEU A 11 -1.94 -21.90 -21.65
CA LEU A 11 -1.88 -20.57 -22.25
C LEU A 11 -2.03 -19.49 -21.17
N GLU A 12 -3.00 -19.64 -20.28
CA GLU A 12 -3.26 -18.74 -19.15
C GLU A 12 -2.04 -18.69 -18.22
N HIS A 13 -1.46 -19.84 -17.90
CA HIS A 13 -0.25 -19.92 -17.09
C HIS A 13 0.95 -19.17 -17.72
N ARG A 14 1.13 -19.31 -19.04
CA ARG A 14 2.20 -18.60 -19.78
C ARG A 14 1.97 -17.10 -19.85
N VAL A 15 0.72 -16.67 -20.02
CA VAL A 15 0.35 -15.25 -19.99
C VAL A 15 0.66 -14.66 -18.62
N THR A 16 0.24 -15.32 -17.53
CA THR A 16 0.55 -14.87 -16.17
C THR A 16 2.05 -14.80 -15.90
N GLN A 17 2.84 -15.79 -16.35
CA GLN A 17 4.31 -15.73 -16.23
C GLN A 17 4.92 -14.53 -16.95
N LEU A 18 4.41 -14.17 -18.13
CA LEU A 18 4.85 -13.00 -18.88
C LEU A 18 4.46 -11.69 -18.17
N GLU A 19 3.25 -11.61 -17.64
CA GLU A 19 2.80 -10.45 -16.87
C GLU A 19 3.66 -10.24 -15.61
N ASP A 20 3.96 -11.31 -14.88
CA ASP A 20 4.86 -11.28 -13.72
C ASP A 20 6.30 -10.90 -14.11
N PHE A 21 6.77 -11.39 -15.26
CA PHE A 21 8.08 -11.01 -15.79
C PHE A 21 8.13 -9.52 -16.16
N ILE A 22 7.09 -8.98 -16.79
CA ILE A 22 6.99 -7.56 -17.12
C ILE A 22 6.87 -6.72 -15.84
N ALA A 23 6.09 -7.16 -14.87
CA ALA A 23 5.92 -6.47 -13.59
C ALA A 23 7.22 -6.44 -12.76
N SER A 24 8.06 -7.46 -12.87
CA SER A 24 9.31 -7.58 -12.10
C SER A 24 10.56 -7.08 -12.83
N LYS A 25 10.63 -7.25 -14.15
CA LYS A 25 11.83 -6.97 -14.97
C LYS A 25 11.55 -6.16 -16.24
N GLY A 26 10.29 -5.89 -16.58
CA GLY A 26 9.91 -5.11 -17.76
C GLY A 26 10.30 -3.63 -17.67
N ILE A 27 10.28 -2.94 -18.81
CA ILE A 27 10.51 -1.49 -18.88
C ILE A 27 9.38 -0.79 -18.09
N GLY A 28 9.74 -0.07 -17.03
CA GLY A 28 8.76 0.57 -16.14
C GLY A 28 8.46 -0.19 -14.83
N SER A 29 8.87 -1.45 -14.69
CA SER A 29 8.72 -2.25 -13.45
C SER A 29 9.33 -1.56 -12.22
N SER A 30 10.50 -0.95 -12.40
CA SER A 30 11.19 -0.18 -11.35
C SER A 30 10.41 1.07 -10.94
N TYR A 31 9.77 1.76 -11.89
CA TYR A 31 8.94 2.93 -11.63
C TYR A 31 7.64 2.55 -10.91
N LEU A 32 6.97 1.48 -11.36
CA LEU A 32 5.76 0.98 -10.72
C LEU A 32 6.05 0.51 -9.28
N ASN A 33 7.14 -0.22 -9.07
CA ASN A 33 7.55 -0.65 -7.73
C ASN A 33 7.93 0.53 -6.83
N ARG A 34 8.62 1.55 -7.39
CA ARG A 34 8.91 2.80 -6.66
C ARG A 34 7.63 3.55 -6.30
N ALA A 35 6.70 3.72 -7.24
CA ALA A 35 5.42 4.38 -7.00
C ALA A 35 4.60 3.65 -5.91
N LYS A 36 4.52 2.32 -5.98
CA LYS A 36 3.83 1.49 -4.97
C LYS A 36 4.48 1.63 -3.58
N LYS A 37 5.81 1.67 -3.50
CA LYS A 37 6.53 1.92 -2.24
C LYS A 37 6.25 3.32 -1.69
N VAL A 38 6.30 4.35 -2.54
CA VAL A 38 6.02 5.74 -2.15
C VAL A 38 4.57 5.86 -1.65
N GLN A 39 3.60 5.32 -2.39
CA GLN A 39 2.19 5.36 -2.01
C GLN A 39 1.94 4.68 -0.66
N ARG A 40 2.56 3.53 -0.42
CA ARG A 40 2.48 2.86 0.89
C ARG A 40 3.10 3.72 2.00
N ASN A 41 4.27 4.30 1.76
CA ASN A 41 4.95 5.12 2.77
C ASN A 41 4.14 6.38 3.10
N VAL A 42 3.52 7.01 2.11
CA VAL A 42 2.62 8.16 2.33
C VAL A 42 1.41 7.74 3.17
N ASN A 43 0.78 6.60 2.86
CA ASN A 43 -0.37 6.14 3.65
C ASN A 43 0.01 5.86 5.11
N VAL A 44 1.17 5.23 5.34
CA VAL A 44 1.70 5.00 6.69
C VAL A 44 2.01 6.33 7.39
N ALA A 45 2.65 7.27 6.70
CA ALA A 45 2.98 8.58 7.26
C ALA A 45 1.73 9.37 7.65
N LEU A 46 0.68 9.36 6.81
CA LEU A 46 -0.60 10.01 7.10
C LEU A 46 -1.28 9.40 8.33
N VAL A 47 -1.31 8.07 8.43
CA VAL A 47 -1.90 7.37 9.59
C VAL A 47 -1.12 7.69 10.86
N VAL A 48 0.20 7.53 10.84
CA VAL A 48 1.06 7.78 12.02
C VAL A 48 0.99 9.25 12.44
N GLY A 49 1.13 10.18 11.48
CA GLY A 49 1.03 11.61 11.74
C GLY A 49 -0.34 12.00 12.29
N GLY A 50 -1.42 11.43 11.76
CA GLY A 50 -2.78 11.63 12.27
C GLY A 50 -2.94 11.17 13.71
N VAL A 51 -2.47 9.97 14.04
CA VAL A 51 -2.53 9.43 15.42
C VAL A 51 -1.74 10.31 16.40
N ILE A 52 -0.52 10.70 16.04
CA ILE A 52 0.31 11.59 16.87
C ILE A 52 -0.40 12.93 17.10
N THR A 53 -0.96 13.51 16.03
CA THR A 53 -1.66 14.80 16.10
C THR A 53 -2.89 14.71 17.02
N LEU A 54 -3.73 13.69 16.84
CA LEU A 54 -4.92 13.49 17.68
C LEU A 54 -4.55 13.27 19.15
N THR A 55 -3.50 12.49 19.41
CA THR A 55 -3.03 12.23 20.79
C THR A 55 -2.49 13.52 21.42
N GLY A 56 -1.69 14.29 20.68
CA GLY A 56 -1.18 15.57 21.15
C GLY A 56 -2.28 16.58 21.45
N LEU A 57 -3.29 16.66 20.58
CA LEU A 57 -4.46 17.51 20.81
C LEU A 57 -5.28 17.06 22.02
N ALA A 58 -5.45 15.75 22.22
CA ALA A 58 -6.16 15.23 23.38
C ALA A 58 -5.44 15.55 24.69
N ILE A 59 -4.10 15.37 24.73
CA ILE A 59 -3.28 15.72 25.89
C ILE A 59 -3.36 17.22 26.17
N TRP A 60 -3.19 18.05 25.14
CA TRP A 60 -3.25 19.51 25.29
C TRP A 60 -4.62 19.99 25.77
N ALA A 61 -5.71 19.45 25.23
CA ALA A 61 -7.06 19.78 25.65
C ALA A 61 -7.34 19.36 27.10
N PHE A 62 -6.81 18.21 27.53
CA PHE A 62 -6.96 17.73 28.91
C PHE A 62 -6.14 18.58 29.89
N SER A 63 -4.86 18.85 29.58
CA SER A 63 -4.01 19.65 30.46
C SER A 63 -4.47 21.11 30.58
N SER A 64 -5.02 21.68 29.50
CA SER A 64 -5.53 23.05 29.54
C SER A 64 -6.82 23.19 30.34
N HIS A 65 -7.51 22.08 30.63
CA HIS A 65 -8.72 22.08 31.46
C HIS A 65 -8.39 22.01 32.96
N GLU A 66 -7.28 21.37 33.33
CA GLU A 66 -6.79 21.34 34.72
C GLU A 66 -6.29 22.72 35.19
N ASP A 67 -5.76 23.56 34.28
CA ASP A 67 -5.28 24.91 34.62
C ASP A 67 -6.42 25.94 34.87
N ASP A 68 -7.68 25.62 34.52
CA ASP A 68 -8.85 26.51 34.70
C ASP A 68 -9.64 26.24 36.01
N GLU A 69 -9.30 25.19 36.78
CA GLU A 69 -10.00 24.81 38.04
C GLU A 69 -9.29 25.25 39.35
N ASP A 70 -8.19 26.01 39.30
CA ASP A 70 -7.47 26.55 40.48
C ASP A 70 -7.62 28.08 40.68
#